data_AF-A4YEX1-F1
#
_entry.id   AF-A4YEX1-F1
#
_cell.length_a   1.000
_cell.length_b   1.000
_cell.length_c   1.000
_cell.angle_alpha   90.00
_cell.angle_beta   90.00
_cell.angle_gamma   90.00
#
_symmetry.space_group_name_H-M   'P 1'
#
loop_
_entity.id
_entity.type
_entity.pdbx_description
1 polymer ?
#
loop_
_entity_poly.entity_id
_entity_poly.type
_entity_poly.pdbx_seq_one_letter_code
_entity_poly.pdbx_strand_id
1 'polypeptide(L)'
;MNWTETSELKDFAEKVQKAIYMTSIVALKLQGEDRDDMLAIRKMMRELRSKLGKIQNFRDEMEVTEIFGAILLGLGIMYSQIPDESVRNDILKIQEFLGE
;
A
#
# COMPACT_ATOMS: atom_id res chain seq x y z
N MET A 1 2.86 17.76 -18.29
CA MET A 1 2.04 17.20 -17.19
C MET A 1 0.84 18.11 -17.01
N ASN A 2 -0.37 17.58 -17.19
CA ASN A 2 -1.58 18.37 -17.02
C ASN A 2 -1.82 18.62 -15.51
N TRP A 3 -2.47 19.72 -15.14
CA TRP A 3 -2.66 20.09 -13.71
C TRP A 3 -3.47 19.02 -12.95
N THR A 4 -4.45 18.41 -13.62
CA THR A 4 -5.29 17.31 -13.10
C THR A 4 -4.47 16.07 -12.76
N GLU A 5 -3.59 15.60 -13.67
CA GLU A 5 -2.71 14.44 -13.45
C GLU A 5 -1.77 14.68 -12.25
N THR A 6 -1.31 15.93 -12.10
CA THR A 6 -0.42 16.31 -10.99
C THR A 6 -1.15 16.33 -9.65
N SER A 7 -2.43 16.74 -9.64
CA SER A 7 -3.28 16.71 -8.45
C SER A 7 -3.61 15.28 -8.03
N GLU A 8 -4.02 14.44 -8.98
CA GLU A 8 -4.36 13.03 -8.73
C GLU A 8 -3.15 12.24 -8.20
N LEU A 9 -1.96 12.45 -8.78
CA LEU A 9 -0.71 11.84 -8.28
C LEU A 9 -0.38 12.29 -6.86
N LYS A 10 -0.59 13.56 -6.54
CA LYS A 10 -0.35 14.09 -5.19
C LYS A 10 -1.32 13.48 -4.19
N ASP A 11 -2.61 13.44 -4.53
CA ASP A 11 -3.66 12.84 -3.70
C ASP A 11 -3.38 11.36 -3.47
N PHE A 12 -2.98 10.63 -4.51
CA PHE A 12 -2.57 9.23 -4.40
C PHE A 12 -1.33 9.06 -3.52
N ALA A 13 -0.31 9.90 -3.66
CA ALA A 13 0.88 9.86 -2.80
C ALA A 13 0.54 10.14 -1.31
N GLU A 14 -0.44 11.00 -1.04
CA GLU A 14 -0.97 11.24 0.30
C GLU A 14 -1.77 10.03 0.83
N LYS A 15 -2.56 9.38 -0.02
CA LYS A 15 -3.25 8.11 0.32
C LYS A 15 -2.25 7.02 0.66
N VAL A 16 -1.23 6.78 -0.17
CA VAL A 16 -0.16 5.81 0.12
C VAL A 16 0.53 6.15 1.44
N GLN A 17 0.76 7.43 1.74
CA GLN A 17 1.36 7.82 3.01
C GLN A 17 0.48 7.46 4.21
N LYS A 18 -0.84 7.67 4.12
CA LYS A 18 -1.79 7.27 5.18
C LYS A 18 -1.85 5.75 5.32
N ALA A 19 -1.86 5.00 4.21
CA ALA A 19 -1.83 3.55 4.20
C ALA A 19 -0.58 2.97 4.88
N ILE A 20 0.60 3.60 4.73
CA ILE A 20 1.83 3.22 5.44
C ILE A 20 1.63 3.27 6.97
N TYR A 21 0.93 4.28 7.48
CA TYR A 21 0.65 4.41 8.91
C TYR A 21 -0.35 3.35 9.38
N MET A 22 -1.44 3.14 8.63
CA MET A 22 -2.44 2.10 8.94
C MET A 22 -1.80 0.70 8.97
N THR A 23 -0.99 0.39 7.96
CA THR A 23 -0.23 -0.87 7.88
C THR A 23 0.71 -1.05 9.07
N SER A 24 1.32 0.04 9.56
CA SER A 24 2.15 -0.02 10.78
C SER A 24 1.33 -0.38 12.02
N ILE A 25 0.12 0.16 12.15
CA ILE A 25 -0.79 -0.14 13.27
C ILE A 25 -1.21 -1.61 13.21
N VAL A 26 -1.56 -2.11 12.03
CA VAL A 26 -1.91 -3.53 11.86
C VAL A 26 -0.73 -4.45 12.20
N ALA A 27 0.48 -4.12 11.73
CA ALA A 27 1.68 -4.89 12.04
C ALA A 27 1.96 -4.97 13.57
N LEU A 28 1.55 -3.98 14.37
CA LEU A 28 1.69 -4.03 15.83
C LEU A 28 0.73 -5.03 16.50
N LYS A 29 -0.38 -5.37 15.83
CA LYS A 29 -1.36 -6.36 16.30
C LYS A 29 -0.97 -7.80 15.96
N LEU A 30 -0.05 -7.97 15.01
CA LEU A 30 0.40 -9.27 14.50
C LEU A 30 1.67 -9.75 15.22
N GLN A 31 1.97 -11.05 15.08
CA GLN A 31 3.17 -11.68 15.64
C GLN A 31 3.80 -12.64 14.63
N GLY A 32 5.09 -12.96 14.82
CA GLY A 32 5.81 -13.89 13.96
C GLY A 32 5.81 -13.48 12.48
N GLU A 33 5.63 -14.46 11.61
CA GLU A 33 5.66 -14.30 10.15
C GLU A 33 4.62 -13.30 9.63
N ASP A 34 3.39 -13.33 10.16
CA ASP A 34 2.32 -12.39 9.78
C ASP A 34 2.74 -10.92 9.98
N ARG A 35 3.48 -10.65 11.07
CA ARG A 35 3.99 -9.31 11.34
C ARG A 35 5.06 -8.93 10.34
N ASP A 36 5.97 -9.85 10.02
CA ASP A 36 7.07 -9.60 9.10
C ASP A 36 6.56 -9.37 7.67
N ASP A 37 5.56 -10.13 7.24
CA ASP A 37 4.86 -9.94 5.96
C ASP A 37 4.17 -8.58 5.90
N MET A 38 3.48 -8.18 6.98
CA MET A 38 2.86 -6.87 7.03
C MET A 38 3.88 -5.73 7.01
N LEU A 39 5.04 -5.91 7.63
CA LEU A 39 6.15 -4.95 7.58
C LEU A 39 6.80 -4.90 6.19
N ALA A 40 6.84 -6.02 5.45
CA ALA A 40 7.29 -6.09 4.06
C ALA A 40 6.34 -5.32 3.14
N ILE A 41 5.02 -5.50 3.28
CA ILE A 41 4.00 -4.72 2.57
C ILE A 41 4.19 -3.22 2.84
N ARG A 42 4.39 -2.83 4.10
CA ARG A 42 4.68 -1.43 4.45
C ARG A 42 5.94 -0.91 3.76
N LYS A 43 6.98 -1.73 3.63
CA LYS A 43 8.22 -1.34 2.94
C LYS A 43 7.94 -1.11 1.45
N MET A 44 7.16 -1.98 0.80
CA MET A 44 6.74 -1.78 -0.59
C MET A 44 5.93 -0.48 -0.76
N MET A 45 5.02 -0.16 0.16
CA MET A 45 4.29 1.11 0.11
C MET A 45 5.21 2.34 0.23
N ARG A 46 6.27 2.27 1.05
CA ARG A 46 7.28 3.35 1.14
C ARG A 46 8.06 3.50 -0.16
N GLU A 47 8.39 2.38 -0.80
CA GLU A 47 9.04 2.37 -2.10
C GLU A 47 8.15 2.98 -3.18
N LEU A 48 6.87 2.56 -3.24
CA LEU A 48 5.85 3.14 -4.12
C LEU A 48 5.79 4.67 -3.94
N ARG A 49 5.66 5.14 -2.69
CA ARG A 49 5.63 6.58 -2.39
C ARG A 49 6.87 7.31 -2.89
N SER A 50 8.05 6.72 -2.73
CA SER A 50 9.30 7.34 -3.19
C SER A 50 9.39 7.41 -4.71
N LYS A 51 8.75 6.49 -5.44
CA LYS A 51 8.76 6.42 -6.90
C LYS A 51 7.70 7.32 -7.54
N LEU A 52 6.55 7.51 -6.90
CA LEU A 52 5.49 8.43 -7.38
C LEU A 52 6.02 9.85 -7.63
N GLY A 53 6.92 10.35 -6.79
CA GLY A 53 7.55 11.68 -6.97
C GLY A 53 8.66 11.75 -8.04
N LYS A 54 8.95 10.64 -8.73
CA LYS A 54 10.07 10.49 -9.68
C LYS A 54 9.63 9.97 -11.06
N ILE A 55 8.33 9.83 -11.31
CA ILE A 55 7.82 9.37 -12.60
C ILE A 55 8.19 10.37 -13.69
N GLN A 56 9.01 9.96 -14.65
CA GLN A 56 9.41 10.78 -15.79
C GLN A 56 9.11 10.11 -17.13
N ASN A 57 8.92 8.78 -17.15
CA ASN A 57 8.70 8.00 -18.35
C ASN A 57 7.81 6.78 -18.10
N PHE A 58 7.41 6.10 -19.18
CA PHE A 58 6.56 4.91 -19.17
C PHE A 58 7.13 3.73 -18.36
N ARG A 59 8.46 3.55 -18.33
CA ARG A 59 9.08 2.49 -17.53
C ARG A 59 8.90 2.74 -16.03
N ASP A 60 9.00 4.00 -15.60
CA ASP A 60 8.76 4.39 -14.21
C ASP A 60 7.29 4.15 -13.81
N GLU A 61 6.35 4.41 -14.73
CA GLU A 61 4.92 4.14 -14.54
C GLU A 61 4.63 2.64 -14.38
N MET A 62 5.20 1.79 -15.26
CA MET A 62 5.05 0.33 -15.14
C MET A 62 5.56 -0.19 -13.80
N GLU A 63 6.73 0.28 -13.36
CA GLU A 63 7.30 -0.14 -12.08
C GLU A 63 6.42 0.29 -10.89
N VAL A 64 5.85 1.49 -10.94
CA VAL A 64 4.88 1.97 -9.94
C VAL A 64 3.63 1.08 -9.93
N THR A 65 3.09 0.72 -11.09
CA THR A 65 1.92 -0.18 -11.21
C THR A 65 2.22 -1.57 -10.68
N GLU A 66 3.39 -2.14 -10.99
CA GLU A 66 3.81 -3.45 -10.50
C GLU A 66 3.91 -3.49 -8.98
N ILE A 67 4.56 -2.48 -8.38
CA ILE A 67 4.66 -2.37 -6.91
C ILE A 67 3.27 -2.22 -6.29
N PHE A 68 2.41 -1.40 -6.89
CA PHE A 68 1.05 -1.23 -6.41
C PHE A 68 0.24 -2.54 -6.46
N GLY A 69 0.33 -3.29 -7.56
CA GLY A 69 -0.29 -4.60 -7.70
C GLY A 69 0.21 -5.61 -6.65
N ALA A 70 1.53 -5.63 -6.38
CA ALA A 70 2.12 -6.49 -5.36
C ALA A 70 1.64 -6.14 -3.94
N ILE A 71 1.45 -4.84 -3.65
CA ILE A 71 0.88 -4.38 -2.37
C ILE A 71 -0.56 -4.88 -2.22
N LEU A 72 -1.42 -4.71 -3.23
CA LEU A 72 -2.80 -5.15 -3.17
C LEU A 72 -2.92 -6.67 -3.01
N LEU A 73 -2.11 -7.43 -3.74
CA LEU A 73 -2.03 -8.88 -3.63
C LEU A 73 -1.58 -9.31 -2.22
N GLY A 74 -0.51 -8.70 -1.70
CA GLY A 74 -0.01 -8.99 -0.35
C GLY A 74 -1.06 -8.73 0.72
N LEU A 75 -1.77 -7.60 0.64
CA LEU A 75 -2.89 -7.32 1.55
C LEU A 75 -4.03 -8.34 1.41
N GLY A 76 -4.31 -8.82 0.20
CA GLY A 76 -5.34 -9.84 -0.04
C GLY A 76 -4.97 -11.20 0.55
N ILE A 77 -3.70 -11.59 0.45
CA ILE A 77 -3.18 -12.80 1.09
C ILE A 77 -3.30 -12.67 2.61
N MET A 78 -2.85 -11.56 3.19
CA MET A 78 -2.98 -11.28 4.63
C MET A 78 -4.44 -11.35 5.09
N TYR A 79 -5.36 -10.71 4.36
CA TYR A 79 -6.79 -10.78 4.66
C TYR A 79 -7.31 -12.22 4.69
N SER A 80 -6.87 -13.08 3.75
CA SER A 80 -7.34 -14.47 3.67
C SER A 80 -6.78 -15.38 4.77
N GLN A 81 -5.58 -15.08 5.30
CA GLN A 81 -4.87 -15.95 6.22
C GLN A 81 -5.09 -15.58 7.70
N ILE A 82 -5.27 -14.29 8.00
CA ILE A 82 -5.42 -13.85 9.38
C ILE A 82 -6.77 -14.32 9.96
N PRO A 83 -6.77 -15.07 11.08
CA PRO A 83 -8.00 -15.57 11.67
C PRO A 83 -8.80 -14.49 12.41
N ASP A 84 -8.11 -13.50 12.99
CA ASP A 84 -8.72 -12.40 13.74
C ASP A 84 -9.52 -11.47 12.81
N GLU A 85 -10.84 -11.44 12.99
CA GLU A 85 -11.75 -10.65 12.18
C GLU A 85 -11.51 -9.14 12.31
N SER A 86 -11.17 -8.64 13.50
CA SER A 86 -10.86 -7.22 13.68
C SER A 86 -9.63 -6.84 12.88
N VAL A 87 -8.62 -7.70 12.84
CA VAL A 87 -7.40 -7.44 12.08
C VAL A 87 -7.68 -7.52 10.58
N ARG A 88 -8.44 -8.53 10.12
CA ARG A 88 -8.89 -8.61 8.72
C ARG A 88 -9.66 -7.38 8.27
N ASN A 89 -10.57 -6.86 9.10
CA ASN A 89 -11.33 -5.66 8.79
C ASN A 89 -10.43 -4.42 8.68
N ASP A 90 -9.36 -4.34 9.49
CA ASP A 90 -8.38 -3.28 9.34
C ASP A 90 -7.54 -3.43 8.07
N ILE A 91 -7.22 -4.66 7.65
CA ILE A 91 -6.54 -4.94 6.37
C ILE A 91 -7.44 -4.54 5.19
N LEU A 92 -8.72 -4.91 5.22
CA LEU A 92 -9.70 -4.57 4.19
C LEU A 92 -9.84 -3.05 4.04
N LYS A 93 -9.91 -2.30 5.15
CA LYS A 93 -9.93 -0.83 5.12
C LYS A 93 -8.69 -0.25 4.43
N ILE A 94 -7.52 -0.87 4.59
CA ILE A 94 -6.31 -0.41 3.89
C ILE A 94 -6.44 -0.64 2.38
N GLN A 95 -7.01 -1.78 1.96
CA GLN A 95 -7.25 -2.09 0.55
C GLN A 95 -8.27 -1.13 -0.08
N GLU A 96 -9.43 -0.95 0.57
CA GLU A 96 -10.48 -0.02 0.12
C GLU A 96 -9.91 1.40 0.00
N PHE A 97 -9.17 1.85 1.02
CA PHE A 97 -8.56 3.18 1.03
C PHE A 97 -7.52 3.41 -0.08
N LEU A 98 -6.90 2.34 -0.59
CA LEU A 98 -5.95 2.39 -1.70
C LEU A 98 -6.60 2.20 -3.07
N GLY A 99 -7.77 1.54 -3.13
CA GLY A 99 -8.50 1.23 -4.36
C GLY A 99 -9.54 2.28 -4.76
N GLU A 100 -10.05 3.06 -3.79
CA GLU A 100 -10.85 4.27 -3.98
C GLU A 100 -9.96 5.51 -4.16
#